data_AF-A0A815QPV6-F1
#
_entry.id   AF-A0A815QPV6-F1
#
_cell.length_a   1.000
_cell.length_b   1.000
_cell.length_c   1.000
_cell.angle_alpha   90.00
_cell.angle_beta   90.00
_cell.angle_gamma   90.00
#
_symmetry.space_group_name_H-M   'P 1'
#
loop_
_entity.id
_entity.type
_entity.pdbx_description
1 polymer ?
#
loop_
_entity_poly.entity_id
_entity_poly.type
_entity_poly.pdbx_seq_one_letter_code
_entity_poly.pdbx_strand_id
1 'polypeptide(L)'
;MITRIILLGSAVLLAYGIHRFWALLPITSGYGSKYICSAVFIGDHNEEQRKEDLDFPSMKYVTYNINYTDSSVSSSVFGFAQTKAICRNGLGATLINELTEEQIRSQTFNLAISSDINQDDIPWPMGNKIDDQSMPSNINQSKLENAINNMFIEKYSNNLIRTRAIVVLYDGKLIAE
;
A
#
# COMPACT_ATOMS: atom_id res chain seq x y z
N MET A 1 -51.83 11.82 2.30
CA MET A 1 -50.87 12.36 3.29
C MET A 1 -49.71 11.39 3.53
N ILE A 2 -49.97 10.13 3.89
CA ILE A 2 -48.94 9.09 4.13
C ILE A 2 -47.97 8.89 2.95
N THR A 3 -48.47 8.81 1.71
CA THR A 3 -47.63 8.66 0.51
C THR A 3 -46.63 9.82 0.33
N ARG A 4 -47.01 11.05 0.70
CA ARG A 4 -46.12 12.22 0.61
C ARG A 4 -45.01 12.16 1.66
N ILE A 5 -45.33 11.67 2.86
CA ILE A 5 -44.35 11.47 3.93
C ILE A 5 -43.34 10.37 3.55
N ILE A 6 -43.82 9.26 2.97
CA ILE A 6 -42.95 8.19 2.49
C ILE A 6 -42.03 8.67 1.37
N LEU A 7 -42.56 9.43 0.41
CA LEU A 7 -41.75 10.01 -0.69
C LEU A 7 -40.71 11.02 -0.17
N LEU A 8 -41.06 11.84 0.82
CA LEU A 8 -40.11 12.75 1.46
C LEU A 8 -39.02 11.99 2.21
N GLY A 9 -39.41 10.97 2.99
CA GLY A 9 -38.47 10.11 3.71
C GLY A 9 -37.50 9.38 2.78
N SER A 10 -38.00 8.81 1.68
CA SER A 10 -37.15 8.14 0.68
C SER A 10 -36.23 9.12 -0.05
N ALA A 11 -36.70 10.32 -0.38
CA ALA A 11 -35.88 11.36 -1.00
C ALA A 11 -34.74 11.81 -0.07
N VAL A 12 -35.00 11.99 1.23
CA VAL A 12 -33.97 12.34 2.22
C VAL A 12 -32.93 11.23 2.35
N LEU A 13 -33.36 9.97 2.44
CA LEU A 13 -32.45 8.82 2.50
C LEU A 13 -31.59 8.71 1.23
N LEU A 14 -32.18 8.94 0.06
CA LEU A 14 -31.47 8.92 -1.21
C LEU A 14 -30.43 10.04 -1.28
N ALA A 15 -30.80 11.26 -0.91
CA ALA A 15 -29.89 12.41 -0.88
C ALA A 15 -28.72 12.17 0.08
N TYR A 16 -28.99 11.59 1.27
CA TYR A 16 -27.95 11.20 2.21
C TYR A 16 -27.00 10.14 1.62
N GLY A 17 -27.55 9.11 0.98
CA GLY A 17 -26.77 8.07 0.30
C GLY A 17 -25.85 8.63 -0.80
N ILE A 18 -26.38 9.51 -1.65
CA ILE A 18 -25.62 10.20 -2.71
C ILE A 18 -24.51 11.05 -2.10
N HIS A 19 -24.81 11.84 -1.06
CA HIS A 19 -23.81 12.68 -0.40
C HIS A 19 -22.65 11.85 0.16
N ARG A 20 -22.95 10.72 0.82
CA ARG A 20 -21.93 9.80 1.35
C ARG A 20 -21.13 9.15 0.23
N PHE A 21 -21.78 8.72 -0.84
CA PHE A 21 -21.10 8.13 -1.99
C PHE A 21 -20.15 9.14 -2.66
N TRP A 22 -20.58 10.39 -2.83
CA TRP A 22 -19.77 11.45 -3.41
C TRP A 22 -18.47 11.71 -2.63
N ALA A 23 -18.54 11.65 -1.29
CA ALA A 23 -17.37 11.80 -0.43
C ALA A 23 -16.37 10.62 -0.55
N LEU A 24 -16.82 9.43 -0.97
CA LEU A 24 -15.96 8.25 -1.13
C LEU A 24 -15.16 8.23 -2.43
N LEU A 25 -15.64 8.90 -3.48
CA LEU A 25 -14.98 8.95 -4.79
C LEU A 25 -13.53 9.48 -4.72
N PRO A 26 -13.24 10.64 -4.10
CA PRO A 26 -11.87 11.14 -3.99
C PRO A 26 -10.97 10.27 -3.10
N ILE A 27 -11.55 9.61 -2.09
CA ILE A 27 -10.79 8.69 -1.23
C ILE A 27 -10.34 7.47 -2.02
N THR A 28 -11.25 6.89 -2.82
CA THR A 28 -11.00 5.67 -3.58
C THR A 28 -10.01 5.91 -4.72
N SER A 29 -10.19 6.98 -5.49
CA SER A 29 -9.26 7.37 -6.54
C SER A 29 -7.89 7.79 -5.98
N GLY A 30 -7.86 8.55 -4.87
CA GLY A 30 -6.63 8.97 -4.20
C GLY A 30 -5.84 7.79 -3.64
N TYR A 31 -6.52 6.79 -3.07
CA TYR A 31 -5.91 5.54 -2.70
C TYR A 31 -5.30 4.83 -3.92
N GLY A 32 -6.08 4.67 -5.01
CA GLY A 32 -5.61 4.02 -6.24
C GLY A 32 -4.37 4.68 -6.83
N SER A 33 -4.37 6.00 -6.97
CA SER A 33 -3.23 6.74 -7.54
C SER A 33 -2.00 6.65 -6.65
N LYS A 34 -2.14 6.88 -5.34
CA LYS A 34 -1.02 6.81 -4.39
C LYS A 34 -0.46 5.39 -4.26
N TYR A 35 -1.34 4.39 -4.13
CA TYR A 35 -0.94 3.00 -3.99
C TYR A 35 -0.16 2.53 -5.22
N ILE A 36 -0.72 2.72 -6.42
CA ILE A 36 -0.09 2.26 -7.67
C ILE A 36 1.20 3.03 -7.93
N CYS A 37 1.27 4.33 -7.60
CA CYS A 37 2.51 5.09 -7.69
C CYS A 37 3.61 4.49 -6.80
N SER A 38 3.28 4.14 -5.56
CA SER A 38 4.23 3.48 -4.65
C SER A 38 4.62 2.09 -5.15
N ALA A 39 3.65 1.30 -5.58
CA ALA A 39 3.86 -0.06 -6.04
C ALA A 39 4.78 -0.11 -7.27
N VAL A 40 4.61 0.82 -8.21
CA VAL A 40 5.38 0.84 -9.47
C VAL A 40 6.76 1.47 -9.32
N PHE A 41 6.87 2.63 -8.65
CA PHE A 41 8.11 3.41 -8.66
C PHE A 41 9.00 3.20 -7.43
N ILE A 42 8.53 2.44 -6.43
CA ILE A 42 9.27 2.18 -5.20
C ILE A 42 9.32 0.67 -4.93
N GLY A 43 8.19 -0.01 -5.03
CA GLY A 43 8.09 -1.44 -4.71
C GLY A 43 8.44 -2.38 -5.86
N ASP A 44 8.64 -1.88 -7.09
CA ASP A 44 8.83 -2.70 -8.29
C ASP A 44 7.76 -3.79 -8.51
N HIS A 45 6.53 -3.53 -8.06
CA HIS A 45 5.42 -4.47 -8.23
C HIS A 45 5.05 -4.58 -9.71
N ASN A 46 5.00 -5.82 -10.20
CA ASN A 46 4.45 -6.13 -11.52
C ASN A 46 2.92 -5.96 -11.54
N GLU A 47 2.30 -6.14 -12.71
CA GLU A 47 0.85 -5.97 -12.87
C GLU A 47 0.02 -6.95 -12.05
N GLU A 48 0.45 -8.21 -11.93
CA GLU A 48 -0.28 -9.25 -11.19
C GLU A 48 -0.29 -8.94 -9.70
N GLN A 49 0.87 -8.58 -9.13
CA GLN A 49 1.00 -8.16 -7.75
C GLN A 49 0.08 -6.97 -7.44
N ARG A 50 0.07 -5.96 -8.32
CA ARG A 50 -0.81 -4.78 -8.16
C ARG A 50 -2.29 -5.14 -8.21
N LYS A 51 -2.69 -6.10 -9.06
CA LYS A 51 -4.08 -6.58 -9.12
C LYS A 51 -4.47 -7.31 -7.84
N GLU A 52 -3.58 -8.15 -7.32
CA GLU A 52 -3.79 -8.85 -6.05
C GLU A 52 -3.93 -7.87 -4.88
N ASP A 53 -3.04 -6.88 -4.80
CA ASP A 53 -3.02 -5.88 -3.74
C ASP A 53 -4.28 -5.00 -3.73
N LEU A 54 -4.83 -4.73 -4.92
CA LEU A 54 -6.06 -3.96 -5.11
C LEU A 54 -7.32 -4.82 -5.24
N ASP A 55 -7.26 -6.12 -4.95
CA ASP A 55 -8.44 -6.98 -5.07
C ASP A 55 -9.37 -6.84 -3.85
N PHE A 56 -10.06 -5.70 -3.81
CA PHE A 56 -11.16 -5.42 -2.89
C PHE A 56 -12.26 -4.60 -3.58
N PRO A 57 -13.52 -4.65 -3.10
CA PRO A 57 -14.69 -4.25 -3.89
C PRO A 57 -14.66 -2.86 -4.51
N SER A 58 -14.12 -1.85 -3.82
CA SER A 58 -14.09 -0.46 -4.31
C SER A 58 -13.11 -0.22 -5.44
N MET A 59 -12.02 -0.99 -5.53
CA MET A 59 -11.00 -0.80 -6.56
C MET A 59 -11.42 -1.29 -7.95
N LYS A 60 -12.47 -2.13 -8.03
CA LYS A 60 -13.05 -2.59 -9.30
C LYS A 60 -13.57 -1.45 -10.18
N TYR A 61 -13.84 -0.30 -9.60
CA TYR A 61 -14.39 0.88 -10.29
C TYR A 61 -13.33 1.96 -10.57
N VAL A 62 -12.08 1.72 -10.14
CA VAL A 62 -10.98 2.64 -10.33
C VAL A 62 -10.31 2.38 -11.67
N THR A 63 -10.18 3.42 -12.47
CA THR A 63 -9.28 3.43 -13.62
C THR A 63 -8.02 4.19 -13.26
N TYR A 64 -6.86 3.73 -13.75
CA TYR A 64 -5.59 4.39 -13.51
C TYR A 64 -4.74 4.45 -14.77
N ASN A 65 -3.86 5.45 -14.82
CA ASN A 65 -2.88 5.63 -15.89
C ASN A 65 -1.51 5.90 -15.26
N ILE A 66 -0.50 5.14 -15.67
CA ILE A 66 0.88 5.26 -15.19
C ILE A 66 1.67 6.05 -16.23
N ASN A 67 2.30 7.14 -15.80
CA ASN A 67 3.23 7.92 -16.59
C ASN A 67 4.65 7.65 -16.09
N TYR A 68 5.38 6.80 -16.81
CA TYR A 68 6.76 6.44 -16.47
C TYR A 68 7.74 7.60 -16.65
N THR A 69 7.48 8.52 -17.59
CA THR A 69 8.35 9.68 -17.83
C THR A 69 8.27 10.69 -16.70
N ASP A 70 7.05 10.99 -16.22
CA ASP A 70 6.81 11.93 -15.09
C ASP A 70 6.90 11.24 -13.72
N SER A 71 7.11 9.92 -13.70
CA SER A 71 7.04 9.08 -12.50
C SER A 71 5.76 9.32 -11.68
N SER A 72 4.61 9.31 -12.34
CA SER A 72 3.33 9.67 -11.74
C SER A 72 2.20 8.73 -12.14
N VAL A 73 1.13 8.71 -11.34
CA VAL A 73 -0.07 7.91 -11.58
C VAL A 73 -1.30 8.77 -11.38
N SER A 74 -2.19 8.77 -12.37
CA SER A 74 -3.52 9.37 -12.23
C SER A 74 -4.58 8.29 -12.07
N SER A 75 -5.62 8.57 -11.29
CA SER A 75 -6.74 7.64 -11.10
C SER A 75 -8.07 8.36 -11.01
N SER A 76 -9.15 7.66 -11.35
CA SER A 76 -10.52 8.15 -11.26
C SER A 76 -11.48 7.02 -10.95
N VAL A 77 -12.65 7.33 -10.41
CA VAL A 77 -13.74 6.37 -10.19
C VAL A 77 -14.86 6.69 -11.15
N PHE A 78 -15.13 5.80 -12.11
CA PHE A 78 -16.07 6.06 -13.21
C PHE A 78 -15.83 7.38 -13.98
N GLY A 79 -14.57 7.84 -14.05
CA GLY A 79 -14.21 9.12 -14.66
C GLY A 79 -14.43 10.36 -13.76
N PHE A 80 -14.95 10.19 -12.54
CA PHE A 80 -15.09 11.25 -11.55
C PHE A 80 -13.92 11.27 -10.56
N ALA A 81 -13.83 12.38 -9.81
CA ALA A 81 -12.87 12.59 -8.73
C ALA A 81 -11.44 12.21 -9.16
N GLN A 82 -10.96 12.82 -10.24
CA GLN A 82 -9.61 12.57 -10.73
C GLN A 82 -8.58 12.99 -9.68
N THR A 83 -7.63 12.10 -9.41
CA THR A 83 -6.50 12.34 -8.51
C THR A 83 -5.21 11.96 -9.20
N LYS A 84 -4.10 12.55 -8.73
CA LYS A 84 -2.76 12.25 -9.23
C LYS A 84 -1.79 12.10 -8.05
N ALA A 85 -0.95 11.08 -8.10
CA ALA A 85 0.18 10.91 -7.21
C ALA A 85 1.48 10.97 -8.02
N ILE A 86 2.51 11.57 -7.44
CA ILE A 86 3.84 11.71 -8.03
C ILE A 86 4.86 10.99 -7.15
N CYS A 87 5.78 10.26 -7.77
CA CYS A 87 6.91 9.68 -7.07
C CYS A 87 7.99 10.75 -6.94
N ARG A 88 8.44 10.98 -5.70
CA ARG A 88 9.48 11.93 -5.37
C ARG A 88 10.67 11.16 -4.84
N ASN A 89 11.80 11.27 -5.52
CA ASN A 89 13.01 10.54 -5.13
C ASN A 89 13.37 10.82 -3.66
N GLY A 90 13.58 9.76 -2.87
CA GLY A 90 13.87 9.85 -1.43
C GLY A 90 12.68 10.22 -0.52
N LEU A 91 11.52 10.56 -1.07
CA LEU A 91 10.29 10.93 -0.32
C LEU A 91 9.11 10.00 -0.61
N GLY A 92 9.22 9.19 -1.66
CA GLY A 92 8.22 8.22 -2.07
C GLY A 92 7.02 8.84 -2.80
N ALA A 93 5.90 8.10 -2.81
CA ALA A 93 4.70 8.45 -3.55
C ALA A 93 3.86 9.49 -2.79
N THR A 94 3.73 10.69 -3.34
CA THR A 94 2.97 11.80 -2.78
C THR A 94 1.69 12.02 -3.57
N LEU A 95 0.54 11.91 -2.90
CA LEU A 95 -0.75 12.29 -3.47
C LEU A 95 -0.83 13.82 -3.57
N ILE A 96 -1.20 14.36 -4.74
CA ILE A 96 -1.46 15.78 -4.90
C ILE A 96 -2.81 16.09 -4.26
N ASN A 97 -2.77 16.81 -3.14
CA ASN A 97 -3.95 17.26 -2.40
C ASN A 97 -3.66 18.62 -1.77
N GLU A 98 -4.65 19.53 -1.80
CA GLU A 98 -4.63 20.91 -1.27
C GLU A 98 -3.60 21.87 -1.90
N LEU A 99 -2.39 21.37 -2.19
CA LEU A 99 -1.32 22.08 -2.87
C LEU A 99 -1.29 21.73 -4.36
N THR A 100 -0.81 22.67 -5.17
CA THR A 100 -0.54 22.39 -6.58
C THR A 100 0.65 21.44 -6.72
N GLU A 101 0.71 20.73 -7.85
CA GLU A 101 1.86 19.87 -8.15
C GLU A 101 3.19 20.64 -8.14
N GLU A 102 3.19 21.87 -8.66
CA GLU A 102 4.36 22.75 -8.65
C GLU A 102 4.81 23.11 -7.22
N GLN A 103 3.85 23.41 -6.33
CA GLN A 103 4.16 23.65 -4.92
C GLN A 103 4.74 22.41 -4.25
N ILE A 104 4.20 21.22 -4.51
CA ILE A 104 4.71 19.97 -3.96
C ILE A 104 6.11 19.66 -4.49
N ARG A 105 6.35 19.82 -5.80
CA ARG A 105 7.65 19.55 -6.43
C ARG A 105 8.73 20.55 -6.01
N SER A 106 8.36 21.79 -5.70
CA SER A 106 9.29 22.81 -5.20
C SER A 106 9.62 22.68 -3.70
N GLN A 107 8.93 21.81 -2.96
CA GLN A 107 9.30 21.53 -1.57
C GLN A 107 10.68 20.88 -1.47
N THR A 108 11.57 21.53 -0.74
CA THR A 108 12.90 21.02 -0.42
C THR A 108 12.91 20.37 0.96
N PHE A 109 13.49 19.17 1.05
CA PHE A 109 13.70 18.47 2.30
C PHE A 109 15.20 18.23 2.50
N ASN A 110 15.69 18.48 3.71
CA ASN A 110 17.02 18.06 4.11
C ASN A 110 16.96 16.57 4.45
N LEU A 111 17.08 15.74 3.41
CA LEU A 111 17.14 14.29 3.59
C LEU A 111 18.47 13.94 4.28
N ALA A 112 18.41 12.98 5.21
CA ALA A 112 19.62 12.38 5.74
C ALA A 112 20.39 11.76 4.57
N ILE A 113 21.68 12.06 4.49
CA ILE A 113 22.57 11.42 3.53
C ILE A 113 22.75 9.98 4.02
N SER A 114 22.65 9.02 3.10
CA SER A 114 22.97 7.62 3.42
C SER A 114 24.38 7.57 4.01
N SER A 115 24.56 6.81 5.09
CA SER A 115 25.89 6.63 5.70
C SER A 115 26.85 6.02 4.66
N ASP A 116 28.08 6.54 4.59
CA ASP A 116 29.16 5.93 3.80
C ASP A 116 29.64 4.59 4.42
N ILE A 117 29.15 4.25 5.62
CA ILE A 117 29.49 3.00 6.28
C ILE A 117 28.74 1.86 5.59
N ASN A 118 29.52 0.87 5.14
CA ASN A 118 29.00 -0.37 4.59
C ASN A 118 28.09 -1.07 5.62
N GLN A 119 26.79 -1.08 5.35
CA GLN A 119 25.79 -1.68 6.24
C GLN A 119 25.94 -3.20 6.32
N ASP A 120 26.56 -3.83 5.31
CA ASP A 120 26.75 -5.28 5.25
C ASP A 120 27.82 -5.78 6.22
N ASP A 121 28.58 -4.87 6.84
CA ASP A 121 29.55 -5.19 7.90
C ASP A 121 28.95 -5.00 9.31
N ILE A 122 27.82 -4.30 9.43
CA ILE A 122 27.18 -3.98 10.72
C ILE A 122 26.08 -5.01 11.03
N PRO A 123 26.12 -5.66 12.21
CA PRO A 123 25.09 -6.61 12.62
C PRO A 123 23.67 -6.02 12.59
N TRP A 124 22.71 -6.82 12.13
CA TRP A 124 21.29 -6.54 12.28
C TRP A 124 20.94 -6.35 13.78
N PRO A 125 20.10 -5.37 14.18
CA PRO A 125 19.29 -4.50 13.34
C PRO A 125 19.96 -3.19 12.92
N MET A 126 21.19 -2.94 13.36
CA MET A 126 21.87 -1.66 13.07
C MET A 126 22.47 -1.61 11.67
N GLY A 127 22.57 -2.76 10.99
CA GLY A 127 22.89 -2.88 9.57
C GLY A 127 22.31 -4.17 8.98
N ASN A 128 22.90 -4.61 7.88
CA ASN A 128 22.40 -5.73 7.07
C ASN A 128 23.09 -7.05 7.36
N LYS A 129 24.16 -7.07 8.18
CA LYS A 129 24.88 -8.30 8.46
C LYS A 129 24.03 -9.22 9.33
N ILE A 130 23.53 -10.29 8.73
CA ILE A 130 22.93 -11.40 9.47
C ILE A 130 24.08 -12.22 10.06
N ASP A 131 24.00 -12.51 11.35
CA ASP A 131 24.98 -13.32 12.05
C ASP A 131 24.76 -14.79 11.66
N ASP A 132 25.76 -15.47 11.09
CA ASP A 132 25.69 -16.91 10.69
C ASP A 132 25.60 -17.86 11.91
N GLN A 133 25.14 -17.37 13.06
CA GLN A 133 25.02 -18.16 14.26
C GLN A 133 24.05 -19.31 14.04
N SER A 134 24.48 -20.50 14.45
CA SER A 134 23.63 -21.67 14.49
C SER A 134 22.34 -21.35 15.25
N MET A 135 21.22 -21.82 14.71
CA MET A 135 19.89 -21.68 15.30
C MET A 135 19.91 -21.96 16.81
N PRO A 136 19.27 -21.14 17.66
CA PRO A 136 19.27 -21.35 19.10
C PRO A 136 18.81 -22.76 19.45
N SER A 137 19.54 -23.45 20.34
CA SER A 137 19.33 -24.88 20.62
C SER A 137 17.95 -25.20 21.22
N ASN A 138 17.28 -24.21 21.80
CA ASN A 138 15.92 -24.31 22.32
C ASN A 138 14.83 -24.10 21.26
N ILE A 139 15.20 -23.78 20.02
CA ILE A 139 14.26 -23.62 18.90
C ILE A 139 14.29 -24.87 18.02
N ASN A 140 13.11 -25.44 17.78
CA ASN A 140 12.94 -26.52 16.83
C ASN A 140 12.81 -25.93 15.42
N GLN A 141 13.91 -25.94 14.67
CA GLN A 141 13.99 -25.38 13.32
C GLN A 141 12.91 -25.94 12.38
N SER A 142 12.72 -27.27 12.35
CA SER A 142 11.72 -27.89 11.47
C SER A 142 10.30 -27.44 11.80
N LYS A 143 9.94 -27.25 13.08
CA LYS A 143 8.63 -26.69 13.46
C LYS A 143 8.47 -25.24 13.02
N LEU A 144 9.52 -24.43 13.13
CA LEU A 144 9.50 -23.04 12.70
C LEU A 144 9.32 -22.94 11.19
N GLU A 145 10.16 -23.62 10.41
CA GLU A 145 10.07 -23.64 8.94
C GLU A 145 8.69 -24.11 8.47
N ASN A 146 8.15 -25.16 9.08
CA ASN A 146 6.79 -25.61 8.77
C ASN A 146 5.74 -24.53 9.10
N ALA A 147 5.87 -23.80 10.20
CA ALA A 147 4.93 -22.73 10.53
C ALA A 147 5.01 -21.58 9.52
N ILE A 148 6.23 -21.19 9.11
CA ILE A 148 6.48 -20.13 8.12
C ILE A 148 5.90 -20.54 6.76
N ASN A 149 6.30 -21.70 6.23
CA ASN A 149 5.83 -22.20 4.94
C ASN A 149 4.31 -22.31 4.89
N ASN A 150 3.69 -22.71 6.00
CA ASN A 150 2.24 -22.81 6.12
C ASN A 150 1.48 -21.48 6.01
N MET A 151 2.14 -20.33 6.18
CA MET A 151 1.53 -19.01 6.04
C MET A 151 1.51 -18.50 4.59
N PHE A 152 2.36 -19.06 3.72
CA PHE A 152 2.37 -18.76 2.29
C PHE A 152 1.39 -19.65 1.49
N ILE A 153 0.79 -20.65 2.14
CA ILE A 153 -0.20 -21.53 1.51
C ILE A 153 -1.60 -20.93 1.67
N GLU A 154 -2.27 -20.71 0.55
CA GLU A 154 -3.66 -20.28 0.53
C GLU A 154 -4.61 -21.42 0.93
N LYS A 155 -5.07 -21.39 2.19
CA LYS A 155 -5.90 -22.46 2.79
C LYS A 155 -7.40 -22.26 2.59
N TYR A 156 -7.84 -21.04 2.30
CA TYR A 156 -9.26 -20.70 2.24
C TYR A 156 -9.59 -20.06 0.89
N SER A 157 -10.59 -20.59 0.18
CA SER A 157 -10.97 -20.08 -1.15
C SER A 157 -11.54 -18.66 -1.13
N ASN A 158 -12.14 -18.26 0.00
CA ASN A 158 -12.87 -16.98 0.11
C ASN A 158 -12.17 -15.96 1.01
N ASN A 159 -11.09 -16.35 1.69
CA ASN A 159 -10.34 -15.52 2.63
C ASN A 159 -8.84 -15.80 2.42
N LEU A 160 -8.31 -15.25 1.33
CA LEU A 160 -6.89 -15.41 1.00
C LEU A 160 -6.03 -14.74 2.08
N ILE A 161 -4.91 -15.38 2.42
CA ILE A 161 -3.95 -14.91 3.43
C ILE A 161 -3.03 -13.85 2.83
N ARG A 162 -2.58 -14.05 1.58
CA ARG A 162 -1.72 -13.12 0.83
C ARG A 162 -0.45 -12.68 1.58
N THR A 163 0.17 -13.63 2.30
CA THR A 163 1.42 -13.38 3.02
C THR A 163 2.52 -13.00 2.02
N ARG A 164 3.08 -11.81 2.18
CA ARG A 164 4.18 -11.30 1.33
C ARG A 164 5.56 -11.49 1.94
N ALA A 165 5.65 -11.36 3.26
CA ALA A 165 6.89 -11.50 4.00
C ALA A 165 6.58 -11.93 5.42
N ILE A 166 7.49 -12.70 6.01
CA ILE A 166 7.52 -13.01 7.43
C ILE A 166 8.89 -12.57 7.93
N VAL A 167 8.98 -12.14 9.17
CA VAL A 167 10.26 -11.86 9.83
C VAL A 167 10.13 -12.40 11.24
N VAL A 168 11.03 -13.29 11.64
CA VAL A 168 11.01 -13.91 12.96
C VAL A 168 12.24 -13.49 13.73
N LEU A 169 12.01 -12.83 14.86
CA LEU A 169 13.04 -12.39 15.78
C LEU A 169 13.03 -13.24 17.05
N TYR A 170 14.20 -13.62 17.52
CA TYR A 170 14.38 -14.28 18.80
C TYR A 170 15.57 -13.66 19.54
N ASP A 171 15.33 -13.18 20.76
CA ASP A 171 16.33 -12.50 21.60
C ASP A 171 17.05 -11.35 20.86
N GLY A 172 16.28 -10.56 20.11
CA GLY A 172 16.81 -9.44 19.33
C GLY A 172 17.60 -9.83 18.08
N LYS A 173 17.62 -11.11 17.69
CA LYS A 173 18.29 -11.61 16.49
C LYS A 173 17.28 -12.09 15.45
N LEU A 174 17.58 -11.84 14.18
CA LEU A 174 16.84 -12.40 13.06
C LEU A 174 17.15 -13.88 12.93
N ILE A 175 16.12 -14.73 12.98
CA ILE A 175 16.27 -16.20 12.92
C ILE A 175 15.51 -16.85 11.76
N ALA A 176 14.63 -16.11 11.08
CA ALA A 176 14.00 -16.50 9.82
C ALA A 176 13.35 -15.28 9.13
N GLU A 177 13.23 -15.33 7.80
CA GLU A 177 12.51 -14.39 6.95
C GLU A 177 11.77 -15.13 5.82
#